data_AF-A0A3A8ZQ62-F1
#
_entry.id   AF-A0A3A8ZQ62-F1
#
_cell.length_a   1.000
_cell.length_b   1.000
_cell.length_c   1.000
_cell.angle_alpha   90.00
_cell.angle_beta   90.00
_cell.angle_gamma   90.00
#
_symmetry.space_group_name_H-M   'P 1'
#
loop_
_entity.id
_entity.type
_entity.pdbx_description
1 polymer ?
#
loop_
_entity_poly.entity_id
_entity_poly.type
_entity_poly.pdbx_seq_one_letter_code
_entity_poly.pdbx_strand_id
1 'polypeptide(L)'
;MQASIEKMFDKMYPMTDGLKKKAYEKWMTEFRERHGETFKQMTESVESAQDQQAEAGAVAVLFADAVEKLFSKRGKISSRKQVDINCFMIYYVFPAILLTQSECATVLADAVRDEWRARFKDSSQFAYTDYDTLYKSFNDKIFGMF
;
A
#
# COMPACT_ATOMS: atom_id res chain seq x y z
N MET A 1 10.65 -5.69 10.72
CA MET A 1 9.88 -5.11 9.60
C MET A 1 8.49 -5.70 9.47
N GLN A 2 8.31 -7.02 9.26
CA GLN A 2 6.99 -7.64 9.03
C GLN A 2 5.90 -7.28 10.07
N ALA A 3 6.20 -7.38 11.37
CA ALA A 3 5.24 -7.01 12.43
C ALA A 3 4.82 -5.52 12.39
N SER A 4 5.68 -4.64 11.88
CA SER A 4 5.35 -3.22 11.67
C SER A 4 4.44 -3.02 10.45
N ILE A 5 4.62 -3.85 9.40
CA ILE A 5 3.72 -3.90 8.24
C ILE A 5 2.34 -4.38 8.67
N GLU A 6 2.27 -5.43 9.49
CA GLU A 6 1.00 -5.96 9.98
C GLU A 6 0.16 -4.86 10.66
N LYS A 7 0.81 -4.04 11.51
CA LYS A 7 0.15 -2.91 12.19
C LYS A 7 -0.41 -1.83 11.26
N MET A 8 0.07 -1.72 10.01
CA MET A 8 -0.48 -0.76 9.04
C MET A 8 -1.97 -1.04 8.76
N PHE A 9 -2.40 -2.30 8.92
CA PHE A 9 -3.75 -2.72 8.59
C PHE A 9 -4.75 -2.59 9.75
N ASP A 10 -4.32 -2.24 10.98
CA ASP A 10 -5.18 -2.16 12.17
C ASP A 10 -6.37 -1.21 11.99
N LYS A 11 -6.18 -0.12 11.23
CA LYS A 11 -7.22 0.89 10.94
C LYS A 11 -7.69 0.86 9.49
N MET A 12 -7.46 -0.22 8.75
CA MET A 12 -7.86 -0.34 7.33
C MET A 12 -9.32 0.08 7.10
N TYR A 13 -10.26 -0.54 7.82
CA TYR A 13 -11.69 -0.30 7.66
C TYR A 13 -12.14 1.16 7.89
N PRO A 14 -11.87 1.79 9.05
CA PRO A 14 -12.28 3.18 9.27
C PRO A 14 -11.59 4.18 8.35
N MET A 15 -10.42 3.84 7.81
CA MET A 15 -9.71 4.70 6.86
C MET A 15 -10.27 4.59 5.43
N THR A 16 -10.80 3.43 5.05
CA THR A 16 -11.44 3.23 3.74
C THR A 16 -12.93 3.51 3.74
N ASP A 17 -13.55 3.70 4.91
CA ASP A 17 -14.97 4.00 5.03
C ASP A 17 -15.27 5.44 4.60
N GLY A 18 -16.13 5.61 3.59
CA GLY A 18 -16.59 6.91 3.13
C GLY A 18 -15.47 7.88 2.74
N LEU A 19 -14.53 7.43 1.89
CA LEU A 19 -13.40 8.24 1.38
C LEU A 19 -13.87 9.55 0.75
N LYS A 20 -13.83 10.62 1.54
CA LYS A 20 -14.04 12.01 1.13
C LYS A 20 -12.71 12.73 1.22
N LYS A 21 -12.49 13.71 0.34
CA LYS A 21 -11.24 14.47 0.24
C LYS A 21 -10.62 14.88 1.59
N LYS A 22 -11.38 15.58 2.43
CA LYS A 22 -10.90 16.03 3.77
C LYS A 22 -10.59 14.87 4.72
N ALA A 23 -11.36 13.78 4.64
CA ALA A 23 -11.13 12.60 5.47
C ALA A 23 -9.89 11.84 4.99
N TYR A 24 -9.71 11.71 3.68
CA TYR A 24 -8.55 11.08 3.06
C TYR A 24 -7.25 11.81 3.44
N GLU A 25 -7.22 13.14 3.35
CA GLU A 25 -6.07 13.94 3.78
C GLU A 25 -5.72 13.72 5.25
N LYS A 26 -6.72 13.79 6.13
CA LYS A 26 -6.55 13.54 7.56
C LYS A 26 -6.01 12.12 7.81
N TRP A 27 -6.62 11.12 7.20
CA TRP A 27 -6.23 9.72 7.39
C TRP A 27 -4.85 9.42 6.83
N MET A 28 -4.48 10.01 5.68
CA MET A 28 -3.15 9.87 5.12
C MET A 28 -2.09 10.48 6.04
N THR A 29 -2.37 11.67 6.62
CA THR A 29 -1.48 12.27 7.62
C THR A 29 -1.33 11.37 8.84
N GLU A 30 -2.42 10.91 9.46
CA GLU A 30 -2.37 10.01 10.63
C GLU A 30 -1.66 8.69 10.31
N PHE A 31 -1.87 8.15 9.11
CA PHE A 31 -1.23 6.92 8.65
C PHE A 31 0.28 7.08 8.53
N ARG A 32 0.74 8.18 7.92
CA ARG A 32 2.17 8.50 7.79
C ARG A 32 2.81 8.86 9.13
N GLU A 33 2.10 9.53 10.03
CA GLU A 33 2.61 9.79 11.38
C GLU A 33 2.82 8.49 12.17
N ARG A 34 1.90 7.52 12.04
CA ARG A 34 2.01 6.24 12.75
C ARG A 34 3.02 5.28 12.13
N HIS A 35 3.12 5.25 10.80
CA HIS A 35 3.86 4.21 10.08
C HIS A 35 5.04 4.74 9.25
N GLY A 36 5.29 6.05 9.25
CA GLY A 36 6.35 6.69 8.48
C GLY A 36 7.73 6.12 8.75
N GLU A 37 8.04 5.79 10.01
CA GLU A 37 9.29 5.13 10.37
C GLU A 37 9.43 3.75 9.72
N THR A 38 8.33 3.02 9.53
CA THR A 38 8.37 1.72 8.84
C THR A 38 8.62 1.90 7.35
N PHE A 39 7.99 2.89 6.71
CA PHE A 39 8.25 3.21 5.30
C PHE A 39 9.69 3.68 5.09
N LYS A 40 10.21 4.50 6.00
CA LYS A 40 11.59 4.96 5.98
C LYS A 40 12.57 3.79 6.12
N GLN A 41 12.34 2.86 7.06
CA GLN A 41 13.15 1.66 7.20
C GLN A 41 13.16 0.79 5.94
N MET A 42 12.02 0.68 5.24
CA MET A 42 11.95 -0.05 3.98
C MET A 42 12.81 0.61 2.91
N THR A 43 12.66 1.92 2.71
CA THR A 43 13.41 2.66 1.69
C THR A 43 14.90 2.71 2.00
N GLU A 44 15.29 2.88 3.27
CA GLU A 44 16.71 2.86 3.69
C GLU A 44 17.34 1.47 3.48
N SER A 45 16.58 0.38 3.71
CA SER A 45 17.04 -0.98 3.42
C SER A 45 17.38 -1.13 1.94
N VAL A 46 16.47 -0.68 1.06
CA VAL A 46 16.63 -0.75 -0.39
C VAL A 46 17.75 0.17 -0.88
N GLU A 47 17.83 1.42 -0.39
CA GLU A 47 18.85 2.38 -0.80
C GLU A 47 20.27 1.93 -0.44
N SER A 48 20.43 1.30 0.74
CA SER A 48 21.74 0.83 1.22
C SER A 48 22.16 -0.52 0.63
N ALA A 49 21.27 -1.22 -0.07
CA ALA A 49 21.56 -2.49 -0.69
C ALA A 49 22.45 -2.35 -1.93
N GLN A 50 23.38 -3.29 -2.10
CA GLN A 50 24.18 -3.39 -3.32
C GLN A 50 23.31 -3.70 -4.55
N ASP A 51 22.24 -4.48 -4.35
CA ASP A 51 21.23 -4.78 -5.35
C ASP A 51 19.86 -4.32 -4.85
N GLN A 52 19.48 -3.10 -5.25
CA GLN A 52 18.22 -2.49 -4.84
C GLN A 52 16.99 -3.27 -5.33
N GLN A 53 17.08 -3.95 -6.49
CA GLN A 53 15.96 -4.71 -7.03
C GLN A 53 15.70 -5.97 -6.22
N ALA A 54 16.77 -6.69 -5.86
CA ALA A 54 16.67 -7.87 -5.01
C ALA A 54 16.13 -7.52 -3.62
N GLU A 55 16.61 -6.44 -3.01
CA GLU A 55 16.14 -5.98 -1.69
C GLU A 55 14.69 -5.50 -1.74
N ALA A 56 14.30 -4.72 -2.75
CA ALA A 56 12.91 -4.30 -2.94
C ALA A 56 11.97 -5.50 -3.09
N GLY A 57 12.41 -6.54 -3.82
CA GLY A 57 11.70 -7.82 -3.91
C GLY A 57 11.55 -8.52 -2.55
N ALA A 58 12.60 -8.54 -1.74
CA ALA A 58 12.54 -9.12 -0.39
C ALA A 58 11.55 -8.36 0.51
N VAL A 59 11.56 -7.02 0.47
CA VAL A 59 10.59 -6.19 1.21
C VAL A 59 9.17 -6.42 0.70
N ALA A 60 8.97 -6.56 -0.62
CA ALA A 60 7.69 -6.86 -1.22
C ALA A 60 7.10 -8.20 -0.74
N VAL A 61 7.94 -9.24 -0.66
CA VAL A 61 7.56 -10.54 -0.10
C VAL A 61 7.13 -10.41 1.37
N LEU A 62 7.88 -9.66 2.20
CA LEU A 62 7.48 -9.40 3.59
C LEU A 62 6.10 -8.72 3.68
N PHE A 63 5.77 -7.86 2.71
CA PHE A 63 4.48 -7.18 2.63
C PHE A 63 3.35 -8.17 2.32
N ALA A 64 3.53 -9.02 1.31
CA ALA A 64 2.57 -10.06 0.95
C ALA A 64 2.38 -11.07 2.09
N ASP A 65 3.45 -11.50 2.74
CA ASP A 65 3.41 -12.44 3.86
C ASP A 65 2.67 -11.86 5.07
N ALA A 66 2.85 -10.57 5.37
CA ALA A 66 2.10 -9.89 6.43
C ALA A 66 0.58 -9.91 6.15
N VAL A 67 0.19 -9.66 4.91
CA VAL A 67 -1.22 -9.64 4.49
C VAL A 67 -1.83 -11.04 4.51
N GLU A 68 -1.10 -12.04 4.01
CA GLU A 68 -1.54 -13.44 4.10
C GLU A 68 -1.70 -13.86 5.55
N LYS A 69 -0.73 -13.55 6.42
CA LYS A 69 -0.82 -13.88 7.85
C LYS A 69 -2.03 -13.24 8.53
N LEU A 70 -2.36 -12.00 8.21
CA LEU A 70 -3.48 -11.28 8.82
C LEU A 70 -4.85 -11.75 8.33
N PHE A 71 -4.98 -12.06 7.03
CA PHE A 71 -6.28 -12.17 6.38
C PHE A 71 -6.59 -13.53 5.78
N SER A 72 -5.57 -14.39 5.63
CA SER A 72 -5.76 -15.74 5.12
C SER A 72 -6.46 -16.62 6.14
N LYS A 73 -7.53 -17.29 5.72
CA LYS A 73 -8.16 -18.36 6.48
C LYS A 73 -8.04 -19.64 5.68
N ARG A 74 -7.36 -20.65 6.24
CA ARG A 74 -7.07 -21.92 5.56
C ARG A 74 -6.34 -21.73 4.23
N GLY A 75 -5.37 -20.82 4.20
CA GLY A 75 -4.53 -20.56 3.02
C GLY A 75 -5.21 -19.72 1.93
N LYS A 76 -6.36 -19.08 2.21
CA LYS A 76 -7.06 -18.22 1.23
C LYS A 76 -7.59 -16.95 1.88
N ILE A 77 -7.46 -15.84 1.16
CA ILE A 77 -8.16 -14.58 1.45
C ILE A 77 -9.47 -14.59 0.67
N SER A 78 -10.58 -14.19 1.30
CA SER A 78 -11.87 -14.12 0.58
C SER A 78 -11.87 -12.96 -0.41
N SER A 79 -12.54 -13.11 -1.56
CA SER A 79 -12.57 -12.08 -2.61
C SER A 79 -13.03 -10.72 -2.09
N ARG A 80 -14.05 -10.68 -1.22
CA ARG A 80 -14.51 -9.41 -0.60
C ARG A 80 -13.42 -8.76 0.26
N LYS A 81 -12.73 -9.55 1.08
CA LYS A 81 -11.64 -9.05 1.91
C LYS A 81 -10.48 -8.55 1.05
N GLN A 82 -10.17 -9.26 -0.03
CA GLN A 82 -9.10 -8.87 -0.93
C GLN A 82 -9.41 -7.55 -1.65
N VAL A 83 -10.67 -7.29 -2.02
CA VAL A 83 -11.08 -5.98 -2.54
C VAL A 83 -10.83 -4.88 -1.51
N ASP A 84 -11.20 -5.09 -0.23
CA ASP A 84 -10.93 -4.11 0.84
C ASP A 84 -9.43 -3.83 0.99
N ILE A 85 -8.60 -4.88 0.99
CA ILE A 85 -7.14 -4.77 1.10
C ILE A 85 -6.57 -4.06 -0.12
N ASN A 86 -6.98 -4.43 -1.34
CA ASN A 86 -6.53 -3.79 -2.57
C ASN A 86 -6.85 -2.29 -2.56
N CYS A 87 -8.05 -1.91 -2.13
CA CYS A 87 -8.41 -0.50 -1.94
C CYS A 87 -7.47 0.17 -0.94
N PHE A 88 -7.24 -0.43 0.22
CA PHE A 88 -6.34 0.13 1.22
C PHE A 88 -4.90 0.30 0.71
N MET A 89 -4.40 -0.69 -0.04
CA MET A 89 -3.08 -0.62 -0.67
C MET A 89 -2.98 0.58 -1.62
N ILE A 90 -3.96 0.73 -2.53
CA ILE A 90 -4.00 1.81 -3.53
C ILE A 90 -4.14 3.18 -2.88
N TYR A 91 -5.03 3.32 -1.89
CA TYR A 91 -5.30 4.62 -1.28
C TYR A 91 -4.27 5.02 -0.23
N TYR A 92 -3.65 4.08 0.50
CA TYR A 92 -2.81 4.43 1.65
C TYR A 92 -1.38 3.95 1.53
N VAL A 93 -1.15 2.68 1.21
CA VAL A 93 0.22 2.10 1.24
C VAL A 93 1.09 2.65 0.12
N PHE A 94 0.67 2.55 -1.15
CA PHE A 94 1.49 3.04 -2.26
C PHE A 94 1.73 4.55 -2.20
N PRO A 95 0.72 5.40 -1.96
CA PRO A 95 0.96 6.82 -1.82
C PRO A 95 1.90 7.14 -0.65
N ALA A 96 1.82 6.41 0.47
CA ALA A 96 2.73 6.61 1.60
C ALA A 96 4.18 6.22 1.27
N ILE A 97 4.40 5.14 0.53
CA ILE A 97 5.73 4.76 0.00
C ILE A 97 6.28 5.89 -0.87
N LEU A 98 5.51 6.39 -1.83
CA LEU A 98 5.94 7.45 -2.75
C LEU A 98 6.17 8.79 -2.02
N LEU A 99 5.41 9.07 -0.96
CA LEU A 99 5.58 10.25 -0.10
C LEU A 99 6.78 10.18 0.85
N THR A 100 7.58 9.10 0.83
CA THR A 100 8.89 9.08 1.50
C THR A 100 9.90 9.98 0.80
N GLN A 101 9.68 10.30 -0.48
CA GLN A 101 10.61 11.05 -1.34
C GLN A 101 12.00 10.40 -1.46
N SER A 102 12.11 9.11 -1.14
CA SER A 102 13.30 8.30 -1.38
C SER A 102 13.53 8.09 -2.88
N GLU A 103 14.79 8.04 -3.30
CA GLU A 103 15.15 7.75 -4.70
C GLU A 103 14.71 6.34 -5.13
N CYS A 104 14.62 5.41 -4.17
CA CYS A 104 14.17 4.04 -4.43
C CYS A 104 12.66 3.83 -4.25
N ALA A 105 11.89 4.87 -3.88
CA ALA A 105 10.46 4.71 -3.55
C ALA A 105 9.66 4.07 -4.69
N THR A 106 9.93 4.43 -5.95
CA THR A 106 9.30 3.83 -7.12
C THR A 106 9.73 2.38 -7.33
N VAL A 107 11.01 2.06 -7.11
CA VAL A 107 11.52 0.67 -7.20
C VAL A 107 10.83 -0.22 -6.17
N LEU A 108 10.70 0.26 -4.93
CA LEU A 108 9.98 -0.44 -3.88
C LEU A 108 8.49 -0.59 -4.20
N ALA A 109 7.83 0.48 -4.67
CA ALA A 109 6.42 0.43 -5.04
C ALA A 109 6.17 -0.54 -6.22
N ASP A 110 7.05 -0.57 -7.22
CA ASP A 110 6.96 -1.51 -8.33
C ASP A 110 7.13 -2.96 -7.87
N ALA A 111 8.13 -3.23 -7.02
CA ALA A 111 8.33 -4.56 -6.46
C ALA A 111 7.10 -5.04 -5.65
N VAL A 112 6.53 -4.18 -4.80
CA VAL A 112 5.31 -4.50 -4.03
C VAL A 112 4.13 -4.77 -4.96
N ARG A 113 3.93 -3.96 -6.01
CA ARG A 113 2.88 -4.18 -7.01
C ARG A 113 3.05 -5.54 -7.72
N ASP A 114 4.26 -5.84 -8.16
CA ASP A 114 4.52 -7.03 -8.97
C ASP A 114 4.42 -8.31 -8.14
N GLU A 115 4.89 -8.30 -6.88
CA GLU A 115 4.62 -9.37 -5.93
C GLU A 115 3.11 -9.52 -5.69
N TRP A 116 2.38 -8.41 -5.54
CA TRP A 116 0.93 -8.45 -5.33
C TRP A 116 0.18 -9.09 -6.51
N ARG A 117 0.56 -8.73 -7.74
CA ARG A 117 0.03 -9.29 -8.99
C ARG A 117 0.26 -10.80 -9.09
N ALA A 118 1.42 -11.26 -8.64
CA ALA A 118 1.81 -12.67 -8.69
C ALA A 118 1.15 -13.49 -7.57
N ARG A 119 1.05 -12.94 -6.36
CA ARG A 119 0.61 -13.66 -5.16
C ARG A 119 -0.91 -13.74 -5.03
N PHE A 120 -1.63 -12.65 -5.31
CA PHE A 120 -3.06 -12.56 -4.99
C PHE A 120 -3.94 -12.78 -6.21
N LYS A 121 -5.02 -13.54 -6.03
CA LYS A 121 -5.93 -13.95 -7.10
C LYS A 121 -6.53 -12.72 -7.82
N ASP A 122 -6.74 -12.81 -9.14
CA ASP A 122 -7.42 -11.76 -9.91
C ASP A 122 -6.77 -10.37 -9.77
N SER A 123 -5.48 -10.31 -9.40
CA SER A 123 -4.74 -9.07 -9.17
C SER A 123 -3.75 -8.75 -10.29
N SER A 124 -3.77 -9.45 -11.43
CA SER A 124 -2.85 -9.21 -12.56
C SER A 124 -2.93 -7.78 -13.14
N GLN A 125 -4.09 -7.14 -13.03
CA GLN A 125 -4.33 -5.75 -13.44
C GLN A 125 -4.13 -4.75 -12.30
N PHE A 126 -3.75 -5.20 -11.10
CA PHE A 126 -3.57 -4.34 -9.94
C PHE A 126 -2.52 -3.27 -10.25
N ALA A 127 -2.88 -2.00 -10.08
CA ALA A 127 -2.02 -0.87 -10.34
C ALA A 127 -2.14 0.11 -9.17
N TYR A 128 -1.16 1.01 -9.04
CA TYR A 128 -1.15 2.03 -8.01
C TYR A 128 -0.96 3.41 -8.64
N THR A 129 -1.14 4.45 -7.83
CA THR A 129 -0.91 5.84 -8.20
C THR A 129 -0.41 6.61 -6.97
N ASP A 130 0.02 7.86 -7.17
CA ASP A 130 0.53 8.73 -6.11
C ASP A 130 -0.58 9.45 -5.34
N TYR A 131 -0.18 10.09 -4.24
CA TYR A 131 -1.09 10.83 -3.37
C TYR A 131 -1.78 11.99 -4.08
N ASP A 132 -1.05 12.77 -4.88
CA ASP A 132 -1.57 13.99 -5.50
C ASP A 132 -2.64 13.68 -6.53
N THR A 133 -2.42 12.62 -7.31
CA THR A 133 -3.38 12.10 -8.29
C THR A 133 -4.67 11.64 -7.61
N LEU A 134 -4.57 10.88 -6.51
CA LEU A 134 -5.74 10.48 -5.71
C LEU A 134 -6.43 11.68 -5.06
N TYR A 135 -5.67 12.59 -4.48
CA TYR A 135 -6.22 13.76 -3.79
C TYR A 135 -7.01 14.66 -4.75
N LYS A 136 -6.53 14.83 -5.98
CA LYS A 136 -7.23 15.58 -7.03
C LYS A 136 -8.50 14.88 -7.51
N SER A 137 -8.49 13.55 -7.64
CA SER A 137 -9.65 12.79 -8.13
C SER A 137 -10.88 12.87 -7.20
N PHE A 138 -10.71 13.15 -5.91
CA PHE A 138 -11.84 13.42 -4.99
C PHE A 138 -12.54 14.76 -5.24
N ASN A 139 -11.86 15.71 -5.89
CA ASN A 139 -12.36 17.04 -6.19
C ASN A 139 -13.06 17.10 -7.55
N ASP A 140 -12.59 16.26 -8.47
CA ASP A 140 -13.28 16.00 -9.70
C ASP A 140 -14.61 15.35 -9.31
N LYS A 141 -15.69 16.15 -9.35
CA LYS A 141 -17.00 15.57 -9.57
C LYS A 141 -16.79 14.55 -10.68
N ILE A 142 -17.04 13.28 -10.39
CA ILE A 142 -17.17 12.25 -11.42
C ILE A 142 -18.28 12.79 -12.35
N PHE A 143 -17.89 13.56 -13.36
CA PHE A 143 -18.73 13.93 -14.47
C PHE A 143 -18.80 12.66 -15.32
N GLY A 144 -19.77 11.81 -14.97
CA GLY A 144 -20.36 10.89 -15.95
C GLY A 144 -20.08 9.40 -15.81
N MET A 145 -20.05 8.82 -14.60
CA MET A 145 -20.32 7.37 -14.44
C MET A 145 -21.05 7.08 -13.12
N PHE A 146 -22.33 7.44 -13.09
CA PHE A 146 -23.43 6.68 -12.48
C PHE A 146 -24.56 6.66 -13.50
#